data_AF-A0A2S2N543-F1
#
_entry.id   AF-A0A2S2N543-F1
#
_cell.length_a   1.000
_cell.length_b   1.000
_cell.length_c   1.000
_cell.angle_alpha   90.00
_cell.angle_beta   90.00
_cell.angle_gamma   90.00
#
_symmetry.space_group_name_H-M   'P 1'
#
loop_
_entity.id
_entity.type
_entity.pdbx_description
1 polymer ?
#
loop_
_entity_poly.entity_id
_entity_poly.type
_entity_poly.pdbx_seq_one_letter_code
_entity_poly.pdbx_strand_id
1 'polypeptide(L)'
;PGGYNTHTPGSGIEASAGDWVTTDIQVKVRDSYLDSAAVGQTGVIRSVTGGMCSVYLKDSEKVVSVSSEHLEPVTPTKSNKVKVILGEDREATGILLSIDGEDGIVRMDLEEQLKILNLRFLGKLLEA
;
A
#
# COMPACT_ATOMS: atom_id res chain seq x y z
N PRO A 1 -37.58 -27.31 18.69
CA PRO A 1 -36.11 -27.35 18.93
C PRO A 1 -35.39 -27.75 17.62
N GLY A 2 -34.31 -27.05 17.30
CA GLY A 2 -33.52 -27.21 16.08
C GLY A 2 -33.94 -26.18 15.02
N GLY A 3 -33.09 -25.31 14.50
CA GLY A 3 -31.66 -25.08 14.69
C GLY A 3 -31.31 -24.00 13.67
N TYR A 4 -30.60 -22.97 14.09
CA TYR A 4 -30.33 -21.80 13.26
C TYR A 4 -29.26 -22.15 12.23
N ASN A 5 -29.54 -21.96 10.94
CA ASN A 5 -28.51 -21.95 9.90
C ASN A 5 -28.09 -20.49 9.69
N THR A 6 -27.11 -20.03 10.47
CA THR A 6 -26.39 -18.78 10.22
C THR A 6 -25.52 -18.95 8.99
N HIS A 7 -26.02 -18.52 7.83
CA HIS A 7 -25.19 -18.34 6.66
C HIS A 7 -24.34 -17.09 6.88
N THR A 8 -23.09 -17.29 7.26
CA THR A 8 -22.06 -16.27 7.11
C THR A 8 -21.04 -16.86 6.16
N PRO A 9 -21.01 -16.48 4.87
CA PRO A 9 -19.88 -16.80 4.04
C PRO A 9 -18.70 -15.97 4.58
N GLY A 10 -17.95 -16.58 5.48
CA GLY A 10 -16.58 -16.16 5.76
C GLY A 10 -15.83 -16.31 4.44
N SER A 11 -15.71 -15.20 3.71
CA SER A 11 -14.74 -15.10 2.63
C SER A 11 -13.40 -15.35 3.27
N GLY A 12 -12.89 -16.57 3.08
CA GLY A 12 -11.49 -16.87 3.28
C GLY A 12 -10.73 -15.92 2.37
N ILE A 13 -10.28 -14.81 2.94
CA ILE A 13 -9.26 -13.99 2.31
C ILE A 13 -8.03 -14.86 2.25
N GLU A 14 -7.89 -15.62 1.17
CA GLU A 14 -6.58 -16.03 0.70
C GLU A 14 -5.73 -14.77 0.75
N ALA A 15 -4.67 -14.81 1.56
CA ALA A 15 -3.66 -13.76 1.66
C ALA A 15 -2.87 -13.74 0.34
N SER A 16 -3.56 -13.33 -0.73
CA SER A 16 -3.14 -13.44 -2.12
C SER A 16 -2.42 -12.16 -2.48
N ALA A 17 -1.08 -12.16 -2.47
CA ALA A 17 -0.15 -11.29 -3.22
C ALA A 17 -0.51 -9.80 -3.47
N GLY A 18 -1.43 -9.23 -2.70
CA GLY A 18 -2.12 -7.95 -2.91
C GLY A 18 -2.74 -7.44 -1.61
N ASP A 19 -2.28 -7.98 -0.47
CA ASP A 19 -2.69 -7.51 0.84
C ASP A 19 -2.10 -6.14 1.17
N TRP A 20 -0.97 -5.78 0.56
CA TRP A 20 -0.35 -4.47 0.77
C TRP A 20 -0.80 -3.38 -0.21
N VAL A 21 -1.38 -3.76 -1.35
CA VAL A 21 -1.75 -2.77 -2.36
C VAL A 21 -3.00 -2.01 -1.92
N THR A 22 -2.92 -0.70 -2.08
CA THR A 22 -3.97 0.26 -1.77
C THR A 22 -3.81 1.48 -2.66
N THR A 23 -4.81 2.34 -2.73
CA THR A 23 -4.71 3.58 -3.50
C THR A 23 -3.84 4.61 -2.79
N ASP A 24 -3.37 5.57 -3.58
CA ASP A 24 -2.69 6.79 -3.14
C ASP A 24 -1.28 6.56 -2.59
N ILE A 25 -0.79 5.32 -2.57
CA ILE A 25 0.60 5.04 -2.22
C ILE A 25 1.51 5.11 -3.45
N GLN A 26 2.72 5.59 -3.21
CA GLN A 26 3.80 5.60 -4.18
C GLN A 26 4.39 4.18 -4.32
N VAL A 27 4.51 3.72 -5.56
CA VAL A 27 5.07 2.41 -5.90
C VAL A 27 6.14 2.54 -6.98
N LYS A 28 7.05 1.57 -7.00
CA LYS A 28 8.05 1.41 -8.06
C LYS A 28 7.74 0.15 -8.87
N VAL A 29 7.90 0.25 -10.18
CA VAL A 29 7.76 -0.89 -11.09
C VAL A 29 9.04 -1.72 -11.06
N ARG A 30 8.91 -3.03 -10.78
CA ARG A 30 10.02 -3.99 -10.71
C ARG A 30 10.54 -4.35 -12.11
N ASP A 31 11.76 -4.87 -12.16
CA ASP A 31 12.40 -5.38 -13.38
C ASP A 31 11.70 -6.60 -13.99
N SER A 32 10.86 -7.29 -13.21
CA SER A 32 10.04 -8.40 -13.68
C SER A 32 8.88 -7.98 -14.59
N TYR A 33 8.59 -6.68 -14.73
CA TYR A 33 7.52 -6.19 -15.60
C TYR A 33 7.93 -6.21 -17.08
N LEU A 34 6.99 -6.58 -17.96
CA LEU A 34 7.26 -6.76 -19.38
C LEU A 34 7.63 -5.46 -20.13
N ASP A 35 7.05 -4.33 -19.74
CA ASP A 35 7.31 -3.04 -20.40
C ASP A 35 8.57 -2.40 -19.82
N SER A 36 9.71 -2.61 -20.50
CA SER A 36 11.00 -2.08 -20.07
C SER A 36 11.00 -0.55 -19.95
N ALA A 37 10.10 0.15 -20.65
CA ALA A 37 9.94 1.59 -20.51
C ALA A 37 9.38 1.98 -19.14
N ALA A 38 8.52 1.16 -18.53
CA ALA A 38 7.93 1.40 -17.22
C ALA A 38 8.80 0.90 -16.06
N VAL A 39 9.65 -0.12 -16.29
CA VAL A 39 10.56 -0.68 -15.28
C VAL A 39 11.38 0.41 -14.60
N GLY A 40 11.46 0.36 -13.27
CA GLY A 40 12.21 1.31 -12.45
C GLY A 40 11.53 2.66 -12.24
N GLN A 41 10.50 2.99 -13.04
CA GLN A 41 9.73 4.21 -12.82
C GLN A 41 8.92 4.13 -11.53
N THR A 42 8.69 5.31 -10.97
CA THR A 42 7.85 5.48 -9.78
C THR A 42 6.51 6.08 -10.18
N GLY A 43 5.43 5.56 -9.60
CA GLY A 43 4.08 6.04 -9.83
C GLY A 43 3.22 6.01 -8.59
N VAL A 44 1.94 6.36 -8.74
CA VAL A 44 0.94 6.29 -7.67
C VAL A 44 -0.18 5.36 -8.09
N ILE A 45 -0.59 4.45 -7.19
CA ILE A 45 -1.74 3.58 -7.42
C ILE A 45 -3.03 4.41 -7.38
N ARG A 46 -3.80 4.39 -8.46
CA ARG A 46 -5.11 5.05 -8.60
C ARG A 46 -6.28 4.14 -8.30
N SER A 47 -6.15 2.85 -8.62
CA SER A 47 -7.17 1.85 -8.34
C SER A 47 -6.55 0.45 -8.30
N VAL A 48 -7.22 -0.46 -7.59
CA VAL A 48 -6.87 -1.88 -7.51
C VAL A 48 -8.10 -2.69 -7.89
N THR A 49 -7.95 -3.64 -8.80
CA THR A 49 -9.06 -4.51 -9.25
C THR A 49 -8.52 -5.90 -9.56
N GLY A 50 -8.93 -6.91 -8.78
CA GLY A 50 -8.54 -8.31 -9.01
C GLY A 50 -7.02 -8.53 -9.04
N GLY A 51 -6.26 -7.85 -8.18
CA GLY A 51 -4.78 -7.93 -8.14
C GLY A 51 -4.05 -7.04 -9.15
N MET A 52 -4.75 -6.48 -10.13
CA MET A 52 -4.20 -5.49 -11.07
C MET A 52 -4.30 -4.08 -10.48
N CYS A 53 -3.22 -3.33 -10.57
CA CYS A 53 -3.11 -1.95 -10.11
C CYS A 53 -3.05 -1.01 -11.31
N SER A 54 -3.90 0.02 -11.30
CA SER A 54 -3.78 1.16 -12.21
C SER A 54 -2.77 2.15 -11.62
N VAL A 55 -1.59 2.28 -12.23
CA VAL A 55 -0.50 3.10 -11.72
C VAL A 55 -0.27 4.28 -12.65
N TYR A 56 -0.37 5.49 -12.10
CA TYR A 56 0.03 6.71 -12.81
C TYR A 56 1.54 6.92 -12.64
N LEU A 57 2.30 6.71 -13.71
CA LEU A 57 3.75 6.92 -13.74
C LEU A 57 4.04 8.41 -13.95
N LYS A 58 4.77 9.01 -13.00
CA LYS A 58 4.99 10.47 -13.00
C LYS A 58 5.91 10.94 -14.12
N ASP A 59 6.92 10.16 -14.47
CA ASP A 59 7.94 10.56 -15.43
C ASP A 59 7.43 10.52 -16.87
N SER A 60 6.66 9.48 -17.20
CA SER A 60 6.02 9.33 -18.52
C SER A 60 4.60 9.89 -18.62
N GLU A 61 4.07 10.48 -17.53
CA GLU A 61 2.71 11.02 -17.42
C GLU A 61 1.61 10.09 -17.95
N LYS A 62 1.81 8.77 -17.79
CA LYS A 62 0.93 7.73 -18.35
C LYS A 62 0.35 6.84 -17.25
N VAL A 63 -0.82 6.27 -17.51
CA VAL A 63 -1.41 5.23 -16.66
C VAL A 63 -1.08 3.87 -17.26
N VAL A 64 -0.54 2.97 -16.44
CA VAL A 64 -0.27 1.57 -16.79
C VAL A 64 -1.03 0.62 -15.89
N SER A 65 -1.42 -0.53 -16.42
CA SER A 65 -2.02 -1.62 -15.64
C SER A 65 -0.95 -2.66 -15.33
N VAL A 66 -0.68 -2.86 -14.04
CA VAL A 66 0.45 -3.67 -13.54
C VAL A 66 -0.05 -4.62 -12.46
N SER A 67 0.28 -5.92 -12.55
CA SER A 67 0.02 -6.88 -11.47
C SER A 67 0.78 -6.45 -10.20
N SER A 68 0.16 -6.61 -9.03
CA SER A 68 0.78 -6.26 -7.74
C SER A 68 2.13 -6.95 -7.50
N GLU A 69 2.37 -8.12 -8.10
CA GLU A 69 3.64 -8.85 -8.01
C GLU A 69 4.83 -8.10 -8.63
N HIS A 70 4.56 -7.23 -9.62
CA HIS A 70 5.54 -6.41 -10.31
C HIS A 70 5.68 -5.01 -9.71
N LEU A 71 5.05 -4.77 -8.56
CA LEU A 71 5.14 -3.52 -7.83
C LEU A 71 5.83 -3.73 -6.49
N GLU A 72 6.47 -2.67 -6.01
CA GLU A 72 6.94 -2.57 -4.63
C GLU A 72 6.57 -1.21 -4.04
N PRO A 73 6.17 -1.15 -2.76
CA PRO A 73 5.90 0.11 -2.10
C PRO A 73 7.20 0.91 -1.96
N VAL A 74 7.13 2.22 -2.23
CA VAL A 74 8.24 3.11 -1.91
C VAL A 74 8.25 3.34 -0.40
N THR A 75 9.36 2.96 0.25
CA THR A 75 9.58 3.19 1.68
C THR A 75 9.53 4.69 1.99
N PRO A 76 8.68 5.14 2.91
CA PRO A 76 8.61 6.54 3.28
C PRO A 76 9.86 6.99 4.06
N THR A 77 10.11 8.30 4.01
CA THR A 77 11.18 8.96 4.78
C THR A 77 10.58 9.95 5.77
N LYS A 78 11.40 10.44 6.71
CA LYS A 78 10.99 11.43 7.70
C LYS A 78 10.22 12.59 7.06
N SER A 79 9.15 13.01 7.73
CA SER A 79 8.20 14.04 7.31
C SER A 79 7.30 13.68 6.13
N ASN A 80 7.39 12.47 5.56
CA ASN A 80 6.42 12.05 4.56
C ASN A 80 5.07 11.71 5.20
N LYS A 81 4.00 11.98 4.46
CA LYS A 81 2.70 11.34 4.68
C LYS A 81 2.82 9.86 4.36
N VAL A 82 2.18 9.03 5.19
CA VAL A 82 2.21 7.58 5.07
C VAL A 82 0.79 7.02 5.16
N LYS A 83 0.59 5.86 4.53
CA LYS A 83 -0.56 5.00 4.74
C LYS A 83 -0.05 3.65 5.25
N VAL A 84 -0.70 3.09 6.25
CA VAL A 84 -0.40 1.76 6.75
C VAL A 84 -0.94 0.75 5.73
N ILE A 85 -0.06 -0.11 5.22
CA ILE A 85 -0.35 -1.05 4.13
C ILE A 85 -0.48 -2.50 4.62
N LEU A 86 -0.08 -2.80 5.85
CA LEU A 86 -0.14 -4.15 6.44
C LEU A 86 -0.55 -4.07 7.91
N GLY A 87 -1.13 -5.16 8.43
CA GLY A 87 -1.49 -5.29 9.84
C GLY A 87 -2.88 -4.75 10.18
N GLU A 88 -3.17 -4.62 11.47
CA GLU A 88 -4.50 -4.23 11.98
C GLU A 88 -4.88 -2.78 11.65
N ASP A 89 -3.88 -1.90 11.55
CA ASP A 89 -4.05 -0.48 11.26
C ASP A 89 -4.09 -0.18 9.75
N ARG A 90 -4.23 -1.19 8.88
CA ARG A 90 -4.26 -0.99 7.42
C ARG A 90 -5.30 0.08 7.02
N GLU A 91 -4.92 0.89 6.02
CA GLU A 91 -5.62 2.10 5.55
C GLU A 91 -5.53 3.33 6.47
N ALA A 92 -5.00 3.21 7.70
CA ALA A 92 -4.74 4.38 8.53
C ALA A 92 -3.67 5.27 7.89
N THR A 93 -3.84 6.58 8.02
CA THR A 93 -2.88 7.59 7.52
C THR A 93 -2.21 8.34 8.66
N GLY A 94 -1.03 8.88 8.36
CA GLY A 94 -0.28 9.68 9.32
C GLY A 94 0.95 10.34 8.73
N ILE A 95 1.78 10.90 9.59
CA ILE A 95 3.07 11.52 9.24
C ILE A 95 4.20 10.77 9.95
N LEU A 96 5.19 10.32 9.18
CA LEU A 96 6.39 9.69 9.73
C LEU A 96 7.30 10.74 10.37
N LEU A 97 7.43 10.74 11.69
CA LEU A 97 8.19 11.75 12.44
C LEU A 97 9.68 11.43 12.56
N SER A 98 10.00 10.15 12.74
CA SER A 98 11.38 9.67 12.88
C SER A 98 11.47 8.20 12.52
N ILE A 99 12.69 7.73 12.30
CA ILE A 99 13.03 6.33 12.01
C ILE A 99 14.12 5.92 12.99
N ASP A 100 13.97 4.76 13.60
CA ASP A 100 14.96 4.09 14.44
C ASP A 100 15.14 2.65 13.94
N GLY A 101 16.25 2.38 13.27
CA GLY A 101 16.48 1.09 12.60
C GLY A 101 15.41 0.79 11.54
N GLU A 102 14.66 -0.29 11.75
CA GLU A 102 13.58 -0.75 10.86
C GLU A 102 12.20 -0.21 11.27
N ASP A 103 12.11 0.57 12.36
CA ASP A 103 10.85 1.05 12.91
C ASP A 103 10.69 2.56 12.70
N GLY A 104 9.47 2.96 12.36
CA GLY A 104 9.05 4.34 12.17
C GLY A 104 8.13 4.82 13.29
N ILE A 105 8.37 6.02 13.80
CA ILE A 105 7.47 6.71 14.73
C ILE A 105 6.49 7.54 13.90
N VAL A 106 5.23 7.12 13.84
CA VAL A 106 4.18 7.74 13.03
C VAL A 106 3.19 8.47 13.93
N ARG A 107 2.89 9.73 13.61
CA ARG A 107 1.73 10.43 14.18
C ARG A 107 0.51 10.11 13.31
N MET A 108 -0.47 9.43 13.89
CA MET A 108 -1.71 9.05 13.20
C MET A 108 -2.66 10.23 13.06
N ASP A 109 -3.36 10.32 11.93
CA ASP A 109 -4.23 11.46 11.62
C ASP A 109 -5.56 11.44 12.41
N LEU A 110 -6.18 10.27 12.63
CA LEU A 110 -7.52 10.16 13.25
C LEU A 110 -7.53 10.32 14.78
N GLU A 111 -6.45 9.90 15.43
CA GLU A 111 -6.40 9.77 16.90
C GLU A 111 -5.34 10.69 17.52
N GLU A 112 -4.60 11.43 16.68
CA GLU A 112 -3.44 12.26 17.04
C GLU A 112 -2.37 11.54 17.89
N GLN A 113 -2.43 10.21 17.94
CA GLN A 113 -1.54 9.36 18.72
C GLN A 113 -0.26 9.02 17.97
N LEU A 114 0.81 8.76 18.73
CA LEU A 114 2.05 8.22 18.19
C LEU A 114 1.99 6.69 18.19
N LYS A 115 2.33 6.07 17.07
CA LYS A 115 2.53 4.62 16.97
C LYS A 115 3.94 4.34 16.46
N ILE A 116 4.50 3.23 16.93
CA ILE A 116 5.75 2.66 16.41
C ILE A 116 5.35 1.53 15.49
N LEU A 117 5.67 1.67 14.20
CA LEU A 117 5.34 0.69 13.17
C LEU A 117 6.59 0.35 12.38
N ASN A 118 6.78 -0.94 12.08
CA ASN A 118 7.87 -1.35 11.21
C ASN A 118 7.71 -0.72 9.82
N LEU A 119 8.80 -0.24 9.21
CA LEU A 119 8.77 0.46 7.93
C LEU A 119 8.14 -0.36 6.80
N ARG A 120 8.22 -1.70 6.87
CA ARG A 120 7.57 -2.60 5.89
C ARG A 120 6.04 -2.52 5.91
N PHE A 121 5.45 -1.96 6.95
CA PHE A 121 4.00 -1.76 7.08
C PHE A 121 3.57 -0.39 6.55
N LEU A 122 4.50 0.44 6.07
CA LEU A 122 4.22 1.81 5.65
C LEU A 122 4.45 2.00 4.16
N GLY A 123 3.42 2.46 3.45
CA GLY A 123 3.51 2.98 2.10
C GLY A 123 3.62 4.50 2.14
N LYS A 124 4.50 5.09 1.31
CA LYS A 124 4.55 6.54 1.14
C LYS A 124 3.28 7.05 0.47
N LEU A 125 2.48 7.84 1.19
CA LEU A 125 1.23 8.38 0.69
C LEU A 125 1.49 9.64 -0.15
N LEU A 126 0.92 9.67 -1.33
CA LEU A 126 0.86 10.81 -2.22
C LEU A 126 -0.58 10.98 -2.67
N GLU A 127 -1.28 11.94 -2.08
CA GLU A 127 -2.56 12.38 -2.62
C GLU A 127 -2.33 12.82 -4.07
N ALA A 128 -3.10 12.22 -4.97
CA ALA A 128 -2.79 12.21 -6.39
C ALA A 128 -3.84 12.97 -7.17
#